data_AF-A0A351KSU8-F1
#
_entry.id   AF-A0A351KSU8-F1
#
_cell.length_a   1.000
_cell.length_b   1.000
_cell.length_c   1.000
_cell.angle_alpha   90.00
_cell.angle_beta   90.00
_cell.angle_gamma   90.00
#
_symmetry.space_group_name_H-M   'P 1'
#
loop_
_entity.id
_entity.type
_entity.pdbx_description
1 polymer ?
#
loop_
_entity_poly.entity_id
_entity_poly.type
_entity_poly.pdbx_seq_one_letter_code
_entity_poly.pdbx_strand_id
1 'polypeptide(L)'
;VQDALKADLVTLESLPLDLKSRWINAEGLWRVEVRPREDLHDPSAMRLFVDQVRSVSPHATGTPVLFMESSQAVVRAFLEAFGLAILAITVVLFFTMERRIDVVLVLAPLLLASILTGAFMVRWGVPFNFANIIALPLIFGMGVDNCIHMVHRYRTAPPQNGVLLHTSTALAVLLSALTNISGFGNLSVAPHRGMASMGVMLTIGILATLFCSMLVLPALLREWERFQLHRGRKA
;
A
#
# COMPACT_ATOMS: atom_id res chain seq x y z
N VAL A 1 -47.55 5.01 30.53
CA VAL A 1 -46.62 4.61 31.61
C VAL A 1 -47.22 3.56 32.54
N GLN A 2 -48.54 3.53 32.79
CA GLN A 2 -49.19 2.50 33.63
C GLN A 2 -49.15 1.06 33.08
N ASP A 3 -49.06 0.86 31.76
CA ASP A 3 -49.02 -0.50 31.17
C ASP A 3 -47.64 -1.18 31.26
N ALA A 4 -46.57 -0.44 31.57
CA ALA A 4 -45.21 -1.00 31.65
C ALA A 4 -44.94 -1.82 32.93
N LEU A 5 -45.90 -1.86 33.86
CA LEU A 5 -45.77 -2.49 35.19
C LEU A 5 -46.57 -3.80 35.32
N LYS A 6 -47.29 -4.23 34.28
CA LYS A 6 -47.98 -5.53 34.24
C LYS A 6 -47.05 -6.56 33.59
N ALA A 7 -46.34 -7.31 34.43
CA ALA A 7 -45.51 -8.43 33.98
C ALA A 7 -46.41 -9.64 33.70
N ASP A 8 -46.84 -9.80 32.45
CA ASP A 8 -47.47 -11.02 31.96
C ASP A 8 -46.42 -11.95 31.32
N LEU A 9 -46.78 -13.23 31.17
CA LEU A 9 -45.89 -14.25 30.62
C LEU A 9 -45.51 -13.91 29.17
N VAL A 10 -44.22 -13.72 28.89
CA VAL A 10 -43.73 -13.37 27.55
C VAL A 10 -43.77 -14.62 26.66
N THR A 11 -44.63 -14.60 25.65
CA THR A 11 -44.77 -15.62 24.62
C THR A 11 -44.42 -15.06 23.24
N LEU A 12 -44.23 -15.94 22.25
CA LEU A 12 -43.96 -15.55 20.84
C LEU A 12 -45.07 -14.69 20.22
N GLU A 13 -46.29 -14.79 20.74
CA GLU A 13 -47.46 -14.02 20.31
C GLU A 13 -47.54 -12.66 21.03
N SER A 14 -47.04 -12.57 22.27
CA SER A 14 -47.06 -11.34 23.05
C SER A 14 -45.85 -10.42 22.79
N LEU A 15 -44.91 -10.84 21.92
CA LEU A 15 -43.73 -10.06 21.54
C LEU A 15 -44.12 -8.86 20.67
N PRO A 16 -43.63 -7.64 20.97
CA PRO A 16 -43.81 -6.49 20.09
C PRO A 16 -43.36 -6.77 18.65
N LEU A 17 -44.13 -6.29 17.68
CA LEU A 17 -43.87 -6.52 16.25
C LEU A 17 -42.45 -6.06 15.83
N ASP A 18 -41.96 -4.98 16.41
CA ASP A 18 -40.62 -4.44 16.15
C ASP A 18 -39.50 -5.39 16.59
N LEU A 19 -39.72 -6.20 17.64
CA LEU A 19 -38.77 -7.20 18.07
C LEU A 19 -38.91 -8.48 17.24
N LYS A 20 -40.14 -8.92 17.00
CA LYS A 20 -40.42 -10.14 16.23
C LYS A 20 -39.86 -10.06 14.81
N SER A 21 -40.09 -8.95 14.12
CA SER A 21 -39.63 -8.72 12.74
C SER A 21 -38.11 -8.64 12.58
N ARG A 22 -37.35 -8.38 13.65
CA ARG A 22 -35.87 -8.38 13.63
C ARG A 22 -35.26 -9.77 13.63
N TRP A 23 -36.01 -10.77 14.10
CA TRP A 23 -35.55 -12.14 14.27
C TRP A 23 -36.26 -13.15 13.36
N ILE A 24 -37.49 -12.86 12.93
CA ILE A 24 -38.29 -13.72 12.06
C ILE A 24 -38.79 -12.87 10.90
N ASN A 25 -38.50 -13.29 9.67
CA ASN A 25 -39.03 -12.61 8.49
C ASN A 25 -40.51 -12.99 8.24
N ALA A 26 -41.16 -12.35 7.27
CA ALA A 26 -42.55 -12.63 6.91
C ALA A 26 -42.78 -14.07 6.39
N GLU A 27 -41.73 -14.74 5.93
CA GLU A 27 -41.76 -16.12 5.39
C GLU A 27 -41.48 -17.18 6.47
N GLY A 28 -41.25 -16.77 7.73
CA GLY A 28 -40.98 -17.67 8.85
C GLY A 28 -39.51 -18.11 9.00
N LEU A 29 -38.58 -17.50 8.26
CA LEU A 29 -37.14 -17.73 8.42
C LEU A 29 -36.61 -17.04 9.67
N TRP A 30 -35.83 -17.79 10.45
CA TRP A 30 -35.23 -17.33 11.68
C TRP A 30 -33.81 -16.82 11.46
N ARG A 31 -33.52 -15.65 12.02
CA ARG A 31 -32.17 -15.13 12.16
C ARG A 31 -31.49 -15.77 13.37
N VAL A 32 -30.30 -16.31 13.17
CA VAL A 32 -29.42 -16.76 14.26
C VAL A 32 -28.23 -15.81 14.33
N GLU A 33 -27.98 -15.23 15.50
CA GLU A 33 -26.82 -14.37 15.75
C GLU A 33 -25.81 -15.11 16.62
N VAL A 34 -24.61 -15.33 16.08
CA VAL A 34 -23.49 -15.91 16.81
C VAL A 34 -22.55 -14.77 17.22
N ARG A 35 -22.23 -14.70 18.50
CA ARG A 35 -21.30 -13.70 19.02
C ARG A 35 -19.94 -14.32 19.31
N PRO A 36 -18.85 -13.61 19.00
CA PRO A 36 -17.50 -14.07 19.31
C PRO A 36 -17.30 -14.10 20.82
N ARG A 37 -16.50 -15.06 21.28
CA ARG A 37 -16.03 -15.11 22.68
C ARG A 37 -14.82 -14.20 22.89
N GLU A 38 -14.00 -14.04 21.86
CA GLU A 38 -12.74 -13.30 21.88
C GLU A 38 -12.90 -11.90 21.27
N ASP A 39 -11.89 -11.06 21.48
CA ASP A 39 -11.83 -9.72 20.89
C ASP A 39 -11.48 -9.80 19.40
N LEU A 40 -12.42 -9.38 18.54
CA LEU A 40 -12.24 -9.39 17.10
C LEU A 40 -11.33 -8.26 16.59
N HIS A 41 -10.82 -7.39 17.45
CA HIS A 41 -9.74 -6.47 17.08
C HIS A 41 -8.41 -7.20 16.83
N ASP A 42 -8.21 -8.42 17.34
CA ASP A 42 -7.11 -9.28 16.94
C ASP A 42 -7.43 -9.97 15.59
N PRO A 43 -6.62 -9.74 14.54
CA PRO A 43 -6.81 -10.40 13.24
C PRO A 43 -6.85 -11.93 13.30
N SER A 44 -6.15 -12.53 14.26
CA SER A 44 -6.08 -13.99 14.42
C SER A 44 -7.38 -14.53 15.00
N ALA A 45 -7.87 -13.91 16.08
CA ALA A 45 -9.15 -14.25 16.69
C ALA A 45 -10.33 -14.03 15.71
N MET A 46 -10.28 -12.93 14.94
CA MET A 46 -11.23 -12.66 13.86
C MET A 46 -11.28 -13.78 12.83
N ARG A 47 -10.11 -14.22 12.36
CA ARG A 47 -10.01 -15.28 11.36
C ARG A 47 -10.56 -16.60 11.90
N LEU A 48 -10.12 -17.00 13.09
CA LEU A 48 -10.57 -18.21 13.76
C LEU A 48 -12.09 -18.23 13.97
N PHE A 49 -12.68 -17.12 14.44
CA PHE A 49 -14.12 -17.01 14.64
C PHE A 49 -14.90 -17.21 13.33
N VAL A 50 -14.51 -16.50 12.26
CA VAL A 50 -15.18 -16.62 10.96
C VAL A 50 -15.04 -18.03 10.38
N ASP A 51 -13.86 -18.64 10.49
CA ASP A 51 -13.60 -19.99 9.99
C ASP A 51 -14.45 -21.03 10.75
N GLN A 52 -14.55 -20.91 12.08
CA GLN A 52 -15.41 -21.76 12.91
C GLN A 52 -16.89 -21.61 12.54
N VAL A 53 -17.40 -20.39 12.43
CA VAL A 53 -18.80 -20.14 12.06
C VAL A 53 -19.11 -20.70 10.66
N ARG A 54 -18.22 -20.48 9.69
CA ARG A 54 -18.42 -20.95 8.31
C ARG A 54 -18.25 -22.46 8.15
N SER A 55 -17.48 -23.12 9.01
CA SER A 55 -17.39 -24.58 9.04
C SER A 55 -18.74 -25.25 9.34
N VAL A 56 -19.59 -24.58 10.12
CA VAL A 56 -20.95 -25.05 10.46
C VAL A 56 -21.98 -24.53 9.46
N SER A 57 -21.87 -23.26 9.05
CA SER A 57 -22.78 -22.60 8.11
C SER A 57 -21.99 -21.87 7.03
N PRO A 58 -21.76 -22.49 5.85
CA PRO A 58 -20.93 -21.91 4.79
C PRO A 58 -21.41 -20.54 4.28
N HIS A 59 -22.72 -20.28 4.37
CA HIS A 59 -23.35 -19.03 3.94
C HIS A 59 -23.51 -18.02 5.08
N ALA A 60 -22.93 -18.28 6.25
CA ALA A 60 -22.96 -17.33 7.37
C ALA A 60 -22.34 -15.99 6.96
N THR A 61 -23.02 -14.92 7.35
CA THR A 61 -22.65 -13.54 7.07
C THR A 61 -22.76 -12.69 8.34
N GLY A 62 -22.34 -11.44 8.25
CA GLY A 62 -22.30 -10.50 9.35
C GLY A 62 -21.08 -9.58 9.25
N THR A 63 -20.94 -8.69 10.22
CA THR A 63 -19.84 -7.72 10.22
C THR A 63 -18.44 -8.37 10.21
N PRO A 64 -18.16 -9.47 10.96
CA PRO A 64 -16.83 -10.09 10.96
C PRO A 64 -16.47 -10.69 9.59
N VAL A 65 -17.44 -11.40 9.01
CA VAL A 65 -17.30 -12.05 7.70
C VAL A 65 -17.10 -11.01 6.60
N LEU A 66 -17.96 -9.99 6.56
CA LEU A 66 -17.88 -8.93 5.55
C LEU A 66 -16.56 -8.16 5.64
N PHE A 67 -16.10 -7.84 6.84
CA PHE A 67 -14.85 -7.13 7.04
C PHE A 67 -13.64 -7.96 6.58
N MET A 68 -13.60 -9.25 6.91
CA MET A 68 -12.50 -10.11 6.48
C MET A 68 -12.51 -10.36 4.97
N GLU A 69 -13.66 -10.65 4.36
CA GLU A 69 -13.77 -10.82 2.91
C GLU A 69 -13.38 -9.53 2.17
N SER A 70 -13.87 -8.38 2.62
CA SER A 70 -13.49 -7.08 2.05
C SER A 70 -11.99 -6.83 2.19
N SER A 71 -11.40 -7.21 3.33
CA SER A 71 -9.96 -7.07 3.56
C SER A 71 -9.14 -7.89 2.58
N GLN A 72 -9.50 -9.16 2.39
CA GLN A 72 -8.83 -10.04 1.45
C GLN A 72 -9.02 -9.57 0.01
N ALA A 73 -10.22 -9.11 -0.35
CA ALA A 73 -10.51 -8.59 -1.68
C ALA A 73 -9.64 -7.36 -1.99
N VAL A 74 -9.53 -6.41 -1.06
CA VAL A 74 -8.68 -5.22 -1.22
C VAL A 74 -7.20 -5.61 -1.35
N VAL A 75 -6.69 -6.53 -0.52
CA VAL A 75 -5.30 -6.99 -0.61
C VAL A 75 -5.02 -7.69 -1.95
N ARG A 76 -5.93 -8.52 -2.45
CA ARG A 76 -5.78 -9.19 -3.75
C ARG A 76 -5.77 -8.18 -4.89
N ALA A 77 -6.76 -7.31 -4.95
CA ALA A 77 -6.85 -6.25 -5.97
C ALA A 77 -5.60 -5.35 -5.94
N PHE A 78 -5.08 -5.08 -4.75
CA PHE A 78 -3.85 -4.33 -4.57
C PHE A 78 -2.62 -5.06 -5.15
N LEU A 79 -2.43 -6.33 -4.82
CA LEU A 79 -1.30 -7.12 -5.34
C LEU A 79 -1.37 -7.26 -6.87
N GLU A 80 -2.56 -7.46 -7.42
CA GLU A 80 -2.80 -7.45 -8.86
C GLU A 80 -2.44 -6.11 -9.49
N ALA A 81 -2.95 -5.00 -8.93
CA ALA A 81 -2.66 -3.65 -9.42
C ALA A 81 -1.17 -3.31 -9.32
N PHE A 82 -0.50 -3.68 -8.24
CA PHE A 82 0.93 -3.45 -8.05
C PHE A 82 1.77 -4.28 -9.03
N GLY A 83 1.43 -5.55 -9.23
CA GLY A 83 2.08 -6.42 -10.22
C GLY A 83 1.91 -5.89 -11.65
N LEU A 84 0.69 -5.48 -12.01
CA LEU A 84 0.40 -4.85 -13.31
C LEU A 84 1.15 -3.53 -13.48
N ALA A 85 1.25 -2.71 -12.44
CA ALA A 85 2.01 -1.47 -12.48
C ALA A 85 3.51 -1.72 -12.72
N ILE A 86 4.13 -2.66 -11.99
CA ILE A 86 5.53 -3.04 -12.20
C ILE A 86 5.75 -3.57 -13.61
N LEU A 87 4.84 -4.42 -14.10
CA LEU A 87 4.92 -4.95 -15.46
C LEU A 87 4.83 -3.82 -16.49
N ALA A 88 3.85 -2.94 -16.38
CA ALA A 88 3.66 -1.80 -17.28
C ALA A 88 4.88 -0.87 -17.26
N ILE A 89 5.39 -0.51 -16.08
CA ILE A 89 6.61 0.28 -15.91
C ILE A 89 7.80 -0.40 -16.60
N THR A 90 7.98 -1.70 -16.36
CA THR A 90 9.10 -2.47 -16.94
C THR A 90 9.01 -2.51 -18.46
N VAL A 91 7.81 -2.69 -19.01
CA VAL A 91 7.56 -2.67 -20.45
C VAL A 91 7.86 -1.30 -21.04
N VAL A 92 7.35 -0.22 -20.42
CA VAL A 92 7.63 1.15 -20.86
C VAL A 92 9.13 1.44 -20.82
N LEU A 93 9.80 1.16 -19.69
CA LEU A 93 11.25 1.32 -19.56
C LEU A 93 12.02 0.50 -20.59
N PHE A 94 11.58 -0.72 -20.87
CA PHE A 94 12.21 -1.55 -21.89
C PHE A 94 12.15 -0.86 -23.25
N PHE A 95 11.02 -0.29 -23.66
CA PHE A 95 10.93 0.40 -24.96
C PHE A 95 11.55 1.79 -24.99
N THR A 96 11.53 2.53 -23.87
CA THR A 96 12.06 3.90 -23.80
C THR A 96 13.59 3.93 -23.64
N MET A 97 14.17 2.97 -22.91
CA MET A 97 15.62 2.96 -22.65
C MET A 97 16.39 2.32 -23.79
N GLU A 98 17.40 3.03 -24.32
CA GLU A 98 18.28 2.52 -25.38
C GLU A 98 19.08 1.28 -24.93
N ARG A 99 19.49 1.25 -23.65
CA ARG A 99 20.28 0.15 -23.09
C ARG A 99 19.43 -0.66 -22.13
N ARG A 100 19.32 -1.98 -22.37
CA ARG A 100 18.50 -2.87 -21.52
C ARG A 100 18.93 -2.90 -20.06
N ILE A 101 20.22 -2.68 -19.79
CA ILE A 101 20.73 -2.59 -18.41
C ILE A 101 20.18 -1.38 -17.66
N ASP A 102 19.84 -0.30 -18.37
CA ASP A 102 19.31 0.92 -17.74
C ASP A 102 17.95 0.66 -17.10
N VAL A 103 17.16 -0.31 -17.62
CA VAL A 103 15.93 -0.78 -16.96
C VAL A 103 16.23 -1.33 -15.56
N VAL A 104 17.24 -2.18 -15.43
CA VAL A 104 17.64 -2.75 -14.13
C VAL A 104 18.21 -1.67 -13.22
N LEU A 105 19.02 -0.75 -13.76
CA LEU A 105 19.60 0.36 -13.00
C LEU A 105 18.54 1.34 -12.47
N VAL A 106 17.42 1.50 -13.16
CA VAL A 106 16.26 2.27 -12.67
C VAL A 106 15.48 1.50 -11.61
N LEU A 107 15.20 0.21 -11.83
CA LEU A 107 14.35 -0.58 -10.93
C LEU A 107 15.06 -0.97 -9.62
N ALA A 108 16.36 -1.23 -9.64
CA ALA A 108 17.12 -1.63 -8.44
C ALA A 108 17.08 -0.62 -7.27
N PRO A 109 17.40 0.68 -7.45
CA PRO A 109 17.29 1.67 -6.38
C PRO A 109 15.85 1.89 -5.92
N LEU A 110 14.86 1.69 -6.81
CA LEU A 110 13.45 1.81 -6.48
C LEU A 110 12.94 0.66 -5.60
N LEU A 111 13.38 -0.57 -5.89
CA LEU A 111 13.13 -1.72 -5.02
C LEU A 111 13.74 -1.51 -3.64
N LEU A 112 14.97 -1.00 -3.58
CA LEU A 112 15.61 -0.63 -2.31
C LEU A 112 14.81 0.44 -1.56
N ALA A 113 14.38 1.51 -2.24
CA ALA A 113 13.55 2.55 -1.64
C ALA A 113 12.24 1.98 -1.07
N SER A 114 11.61 1.03 -1.76
CA SER A 114 10.38 0.37 -1.32
C SER A 114 10.62 -0.47 -0.06
N ILE A 115 11.73 -1.22 -0.01
CA ILE A 115 12.15 -1.98 1.18
C ILE A 115 12.41 -1.03 2.35
N LEU A 116 13.13 0.07 2.13
CA LEU A 116 13.41 1.08 3.15
C LEU A 116 12.11 1.70 3.67
N THR A 117 11.16 2.01 2.78
CA THR A 117 9.84 2.54 3.16
C THR A 117 9.12 1.56 4.10
N GLY A 118 9.04 0.28 3.73
CA GLY A 118 8.47 -0.76 4.59
C GLY A 118 9.20 -0.90 5.92
N ALA A 119 10.53 -0.85 5.92
CA ALA A 119 11.35 -0.94 7.13
C ALA A 119 11.09 0.25 8.08
N PHE A 120 10.97 1.47 7.55
CA PHE A 120 10.63 2.66 8.33
C PHE A 120 9.21 2.61 8.88
N MET A 121 8.24 2.12 8.10
CA MET A 121 6.86 1.93 8.55
C MET A 121 6.79 0.95 9.73
N VAL A 122 7.51 -0.17 9.65
CA VAL A 122 7.61 -1.14 10.75
C VAL A 122 8.33 -0.51 11.96
N ARG A 123 9.42 0.22 11.72
CA ARG A 123 10.19 0.86 12.80
C ARG A 123 9.38 1.90 13.59
N TRP A 124 8.54 2.68 12.91
CA TRP A 124 7.69 3.70 13.54
C TRP A 124 6.31 3.17 13.94
N GLY A 125 6.06 1.86 13.79
CA GLY A 125 4.81 1.23 14.23
C GLY A 125 3.58 1.72 13.47
N VAL A 126 3.72 2.08 12.18
CA VAL A 126 2.59 2.48 11.34
C VAL A 126 2.08 1.24 10.59
N PRO A 127 0.95 0.64 11.00
CA PRO A 127 0.45 -0.57 10.35
C PRO A 127 -0.12 -0.27 8.96
N PHE A 128 -0.01 -1.25 8.06
CA PHE A 128 -0.71 -1.19 6.79
C PHE A 128 -2.22 -1.27 7.00
N ASN A 129 -2.95 -0.45 6.25
CA ASN A 129 -4.41 -0.38 6.23
C ASN A 129 -4.89 -0.13 4.80
N PHE A 130 -6.20 -0.17 4.58
CA PHE A 130 -6.79 -0.02 3.24
C PHE A 130 -6.46 1.29 2.54
N ALA A 131 -6.22 2.37 3.30
CA ALA A 131 -5.87 3.66 2.71
C ALA A 131 -4.37 3.72 2.36
N ASN A 132 -3.49 3.39 3.31
CA ASN A 132 -2.06 3.55 3.08
C ASN A 132 -1.47 2.50 2.13
N ILE A 133 -2.09 1.33 1.95
CA ILE A 133 -1.57 0.31 1.03
C ILE A 133 -1.48 0.84 -0.41
N ILE A 134 -2.41 1.73 -0.81
CA ILE A 134 -2.46 2.41 -2.11
C ILE A 134 -1.25 3.34 -2.33
N ALA A 135 -0.51 3.69 -1.29
CA ALA A 135 0.68 4.51 -1.41
C ALA A 135 1.85 3.79 -2.13
N LEU A 136 1.97 2.46 -2.02
CA LEU A 136 3.13 1.73 -2.58
C LEU A 136 3.25 1.85 -4.11
N PRO A 137 2.21 1.59 -4.92
CA PRO A 137 2.29 1.75 -6.37
C PRO A 137 2.51 3.21 -6.76
N LEU A 138 1.96 4.15 -5.98
CA LEU A 138 2.13 5.59 -6.21
C LEU A 138 3.59 6.02 -5.99
N ILE A 139 4.21 5.58 -4.89
CA ILE A 139 5.64 5.78 -4.62
C ILE A 139 6.48 5.15 -5.72
N PHE A 140 6.11 3.95 -6.18
CA PHE A 140 6.80 3.29 -7.27
C PHE A 140 6.78 4.13 -8.55
N GLY A 141 5.61 4.58 -8.98
CA GLY A 141 5.45 5.42 -10.16
C GLY A 141 6.24 6.73 -10.09
N MET A 142 6.17 7.44 -8.97
CA MET A 142 6.92 8.68 -8.77
C MET A 142 8.43 8.45 -8.67
N GLY A 143 8.86 7.34 -8.06
CA GLY A 143 10.28 7.00 -7.91
C GLY A 143 10.94 6.58 -9.22
N VAL A 144 10.20 5.91 -10.11
CA VAL A 144 10.67 5.59 -11.47
C VAL A 144 11.03 6.86 -12.23
N ASP A 145 10.16 7.87 -12.22
CA ASP A 145 10.36 9.12 -12.97
C ASP A 145 11.67 9.82 -12.59
N ASN A 146 11.92 9.96 -11.28
CA ASN A 146 13.17 10.50 -10.75
C ASN A 146 14.40 9.72 -11.25
N CYS A 147 14.32 8.39 -11.26
CA CYS A 147 15.41 7.53 -11.72
C CYS A 147 15.61 7.60 -13.24
N ILE A 148 14.54 7.66 -14.04
CA ILE A 148 14.59 7.84 -15.50
C ILE A 148 15.33 9.13 -15.84
N HIS A 149 14.93 10.26 -15.24
CA HIS A 149 15.56 11.55 -15.52
C HIS A 149 17.05 11.55 -15.19
N MET A 150 17.43 10.94 -14.08
CA MET A 150 18.84 10.83 -13.68
C MET A 150 19.65 9.92 -14.61
N VAL A 151 19.13 8.74 -14.97
CA VAL A 151 19.80 7.84 -15.92
C VAL A 151 19.92 8.50 -17.29
N HIS A 152 18.84 9.12 -17.78
CA HIS A 152 18.85 9.80 -19.06
C HIS A 152 19.91 10.90 -19.08
N ARG A 153 19.97 11.75 -18.04
CA ARG A 153 21.00 12.79 -17.92
C ARG A 153 22.41 12.22 -17.91
N TYR A 154 22.62 11.12 -17.18
CA TYR A 154 23.92 10.44 -17.11
C TYR A 154 24.36 9.93 -18.49
N ARG A 155 23.44 9.42 -19.31
CA ARG A 155 23.73 8.87 -20.64
C ARG A 155 23.90 9.92 -21.73
N THR A 156 23.08 10.98 -21.74
CA THR A 156 23.07 11.96 -22.83
C THR A 156 24.00 13.15 -22.62
N ALA A 157 24.14 13.61 -21.38
CA ALA A 157 24.96 14.78 -21.04
C ALA A 157 25.67 14.56 -19.69
N PRO A 158 26.61 13.59 -19.62
CA PRO A 158 27.34 13.29 -18.41
C PRO A 158 28.07 14.55 -17.91
N PRO A 159 28.06 14.81 -16.59
CA PRO A 159 28.73 15.96 -16.01
C PRO A 159 30.25 15.86 -16.24
N GLN A 160 30.88 16.98 -16.61
CA GLN A 160 32.32 17.05 -16.87
C GLN A 160 33.16 16.58 -15.65
N ASN A 161 32.68 16.86 -14.44
CA ASN A 161 33.35 16.48 -13.20
C ASN A 161 32.97 15.06 -12.73
N GLY A 162 32.15 14.32 -13.49
CA GLY A 162 31.65 12.99 -13.13
C GLY A 162 30.63 12.95 -11.97
N VAL A 163 30.25 14.12 -11.43
CA VAL A 163 29.31 14.22 -10.30
C VAL A 163 27.92 14.61 -10.77
N LEU A 164 27.01 13.64 -10.82
CA LEU A 164 25.64 13.83 -11.30
C LEU A 164 24.83 14.81 -10.44
N LEU A 165 25.16 14.91 -9.16
CA LEU A 165 24.48 15.76 -8.18
C LEU A 165 24.60 17.28 -8.46
N HIS A 166 25.62 17.71 -9.20
CA HIS A 166 25.78 19.13 -9.56
C HIS A 166 25.01 19.52 -10.83
N THR A 167 24.24 18.61 -11.42
CA THR A 167 23.47 18.89 -12.64
C THR A 167 22.14 19.58 -12.32
N SER A 168 21.63 20.37 -13.28
CA SER A 168 20.28 20.94 -13.18
C SER A 168 19.19 19.87 -13.06
N THR A 169 19.41 18.68 -13.64
CA THR A 169 18.49 17.54 -13.49
C THR A 169 18.41 17.04 -12.05
N ALA A 170 19.53 16.94 -11.33
CA ALA A 170 19.52 16.55 -9.92
C ALA A 170 18.78 17.59 -9.05
N LEU A 171 18.96 18.89 -9.35
CA LEU A 171 18.20 19.95 -8.69
C LEU A 171 16.71 19.88 -9.01
N ALA A 172 16.33 19.63 -10.26
CA ALA A 172 14.93 19.48 -10.68
C ALA A 172 14.26 18.29 -9.99
N VAL A 173 14.95 17.14 -9.89
CA VAL A 173 14.48 15.96 -9.16
C VAL A 173 14.29 16.27 -7.67
N LEU A 174 15.23 16.98 -7.05
CA LEU A 174 15.11 17.40 -5.66
C LEU A 174 13.89 18.31 -5.44
N LEU A 175 13.70 19.31 -6.29
CA LEU A 175 12.56 20.25 -6.20
C LEU A 175 11.22 19.54 -6.45
N SER A 176 11.17 18.61 -7.40
CA SER A 176 10.00 17.77 -7.66
C SER A 176 9.65 16.93 -6.42
N ALA A 177 10.65 16.26 -5.84
CA ALA A 177 10.46 15.47 -4.62
C ALA A 177 10.01 16.32 -3.43
N LEU A 178 10.57 17.52 -3.23
CA LEU A 178 10.15 18.45 -2.18
C LEU A 178 8.70 18.92 -2.38
N THR A 179 8.28 19.12 -3.63
CA THR A 179 6.89 19.48 -3.96
C THR A 179 5.94 18.33 -3.62
N ASN A 180 6.31 17.09 -3.98
CA ASN A 180 5.54 15.88 -3.63
C ASN A 180 5.50 15.67 -2.11
N ILE A 181 6.61 15.87 -1.40
CA ILE A 181 6.66 15.81 0.07
C ILE A 181 5.74 16.86 0.68
N SER A 182 5.70 18.08 0.14
CA SER A 182 4.79 19.13 0.63
C SER A 182 3.33 18.74 0.40
N GLY A 183 2.99 18.27 -0.81
CA GLY A 183 1.64 17.87 -1.17
C GLY A 183 1.12 16.67 -0.36
N PHE A 184 1.88 15.56 -0.35
CA PHE A 184 1.49 14.36 0.38
C PHE A 184 1.74 14.46 1.88
N GLY A 185 2.75 15.21 2.30
CA GLY A 185 3.01 15.48 3.71
C GLY A 185 1.85 16.20 4.38
N ASN A 186 1.16 17.09 3.66
CA ASN A 186 -0.05 17.74 4.16
C ASN A 186 -1.17 16.74 4.51
N LEU A 187 -1.27 15.60 3.80
CA LEU A 187 -2.26 14.56 4.14
C LEU A 187 -2.00 13.96 5.53
N SER A 188 -0.77 14.01 6.05
CA SER A 188 -0.42 13.50 7.38
C SER A 188 -1.16 14.20 8.51
N VAL A 189 -1.63 15.44 8.28
CA VAL A 189 -2.39 16.25 9.25
C VAL A 189 -3.90 16.06 9.09
N ALA A 190 -4.34 15.20 8.16
CA ALA A 190 -5.76 14.95 7.93
C ALA A 190 -6.44 14.38 9.19
N PRO A 191 -7.67 14.84 9.54
CA PRO A 191 -8.43 14.28 10.67
C PRO A 191 -8.73 12.80 10.53
N HIS A 192 -8.87 12.32 9.28
CA HIS A 192 -9.14 10.93 8.98
C HIS A 192 -7.86 10.10 9.09
N ARG A 193 -7.80 9.19 10.08
CA ARG A 193 -6.61 8.38 10.40
C ARG A 193 -6.04 7.60 9.21
N GLY A 194 -6.90 7.10 8.31
CA GLY A 194 -6.46 6.42 7.10
C GLY A 194 -5.70 7.34 6.14
N MET A 195 -6.15 8.60 6.00
CA MET A 195 -5.50 9.58 5.14
C MET A 195 -4.21 10.10 5.79
N ALA A 196 -4.22 10.32 7.10
CA ALA A 196 -3.02 10.68 7.86
C ALA A 196 -1.92 9.63 7.71
N SER A 197 -2.25 8.35 7.90
CA SER A 197 -1.30 7.25 7.72
C SER A 197 -0.78 7.13 6.28
N MET A 198 -1.63 7.36 5.28
CA MET A 198 -1.23 7.40 3.88
C MET A 198 -0.25 8.55 3.60
N GLY A 199 -0.52 9.75 4.12
CA GLY A 199 0.38 10.90 4.00
C GLY A 199 1.76 10.63 4.57
N VAL A 200 1.82 10.08 5.79
CA VAL A 200 3.07 9.69 6.46
C VAL A 200 3.85 8.70 5.58
N MET A 201 3.18 7.66 5.11
CA MET A 201 3.82 6.63 4.28
C MET A 201 4.34 7.19 2.96
N LEU A 202 3.58 8.06 2.29
CA LEU A 202 3.99 8.71 1.05
C LEU A 202 5.20 9.61 1.26
N THR A 203 5.22 10.42 2.32
CA THR A 203 6.37 11.26 2.65
C THR A 203 7.63 10.43 2.89
N ILE A 204 7.53 9.36 3.68
CA ILE A 204 8.65 8.44 3.92
C ILE A 204 9.11 7.78 2.62
N GLY A 205 8.16 7.32 1.81
CA GLY A 205 8.42 6.70 0.52
C GLY A 205 9.15 7.63 -0.43
N ILE A 206 8.68 8.87 -0.56
CA ILE A 206 9.31 9.87 -1.43
C ILE A 206 10.72 10.19 -0.93
N LEU A 207 10.92 10.38 0.38
CA LEU A 207 12.24 10.58 0.96
C LEU A 207 13.19 9.41 0.67
N ALA A 208 12.71 8.16 0.81
CA ALA A 208 13.49 6.98 0.49
C ALA A 208 13.82 6.90 -1.01
N THR A 209 12.85 7.20 -1.89
CA THR A 209 13.10 7.23 -3.35
C THR A 209 14.10 8.31 -3.74
N LEU A 210 14.00 9.50 -3.14
CA LEU A 210 14.93 10.61 -3.35
C LEU A 210 16.34 10.24 -2.89
N PHE A 211 16.46 9.63 -1.71
CA PHE A 211 17.73 9.14 -1.19
C PHE A 211 18.35 8.11 -2.13
N CYS A 212 17.58 7.11 -2.57
CA CYS A 212 18.06 6.08 -3.48
C CYS A 212 18.39 6.62 -4.88
N SER A 213 17.59 7.54 -5.41
CA SER A 213 17.86 8.14 -6.73
C SER A 213 19.07 9.05 -6.69
N MET A 214 19.29 9.83 -5.62
CA MET A 214 20.42 10.76 -5.55
C MET A 214 21.74 10.11 -5.16
N LEU A 215 21.72 9.01 -4.38
CA LEU A 215 22.95 8.40 -3.87
C LEU A 215 23.22 7.04 -4.49
N VAL A 216 22.25 6.12 -4.42
CA VAL A 216 22.44 4.73 -4.83
C VAL A 216 22.54 4.61 -6.35
N LEU A 217 21.68 5.30 -7.08
CA LEU A 217 21.67 5.24 -8.55
C LEU A 217 22.98 5.75 -9.18
N PRO A 218 23.52 6.94 -8.84
CA PRO A 218 24.81 7.39 -9.39
C PRO A 218 25.97 6.45 -9.04
N ALA A 219 25.96 5.86 -7.84
CA ALA A 219 26.96 4.87 -7.45
C ALA A 219 26.86 3.61 -8.33
N LEU A 220 25.65 3.07 -8.53
CA LEU A 220 25.42 1.92 -9.41
C LEU A 220 25.81 2.19 -10.86
N LEU A 221 25.47 3.37 -11.40
CA LEU A 221 25.85 3.77 -12.75
C LEU A 221 27.37 3.79 -12.92
N ARG A 222 28.09 4.40 -11.98
CA ARG A 222 29.55 4.52 -12.01
C ARG A 222 30.24 3.16 -11.88
N GLU A 223 29.78 2.31 -10.98
CA GLU A 223 30.35 0.96 -10.80
C GLU A 223 30.07 0.05 -12.01
N TRP A 224 28.89 0.16 -12.62
CA TRP A 224 28.59 -0.58 -13.84
C TRP A 224 29.51 -0.20 -15.01
N GLU A 225 29.79 1.09 -15.19
CA GLU A 225 30.72 1.54 -16.24
C GLU A 225 32.16 1.09 -15.95
N ARG A 226 32.60 1.16 -14.70
CA ARG A 226 33.90 0.61 -14.29
C ARG A 226 33.98 -0.88 -14.62
N PHE A 227 32.93 -1.65 -14.33
CA PHE A 227 32.90 -3.08 -14.62
C PHE A 227 33.02 -3.37 -16.12
N GLN A 228 32.31 -2.61 -16.98
CA GLN A 228 32.39 -2.75 -18.44
C GLN A 228 33.80 -2.44 -18.97
N LEU A 229 34.45 -1.37 -18.48
CA LEU A 229 35.82 -1.02 -18.86
C LEU A 229 36.83 -2.13 -18.50
N HIS A 230 36.67 -2.76 -17.35
CA HIS A 230 37.54 -3.88 -16.94
C HIS A 230 37.31 -5.14 -17.78
N ARG A 231 36.08 -5.38 -18.24
CA ARG A 231 35.74 -6.53 -19.08
C ARG A 231 36.25 -6.34 -20.52
N GLY A 232 36.15 -5.13 -21.06
CA GLY A 232 36.68 -4.78 -22.38
C GLY A 232 38.22 -4.73 -22.46
N ARG A 233 38.92 -4.60 -21.33
CA ARG A 233 40.39 -4.68 -21.25
C ARG A 233 40.94 -6.10 -21.18
N LYS A 234 40.09 -7.10 -20.91
CA LYS A 234 40.46 -8.52 -20.78
C LYS A 234 40.04 -9.37 -22.00
N ALA A 235 39.29 -8.78 -22.93
CA ALA A 235 38.96 -9.37 -24.22
C ALA A 235 39.90 -8.79 -25.29
#